data_AF-A0A7V2NHA7-F1
#
_entry.id   AF-A0A7V2NHA7-F1
#
_cell.length_a   1.000
_cell.length_b   1.000
_cell.length_c   1.000
_cell.angle_alpha   90.00
_cell.angle_beta   90.00
_cell.angle_gamma   90.00
#
_symmetry.space_group_name_H-M   'P 1'
#
loop_
_entity.id
_entity.type
_entity.pdbx_description
1 polymer ?
#
loop_
_entity_poly.entity_id
_entity_poly.type
_entity_poly.pdbx_seq_one_letter_code
_entity_poly.pdbx_strand_id
1 'polypeptide(L)'
;MIKKNKKNLNERQKKILFCLVKEYIKTHRPVSSSRLLEVSNIGYSSATIRNDMRKLDYFGYLKQPHMSAGRIPTDKALRFYLNAIEEIIKSSKELGNQIELDFQEYFEGDFNKILEGAIKLLSLSSNGIVIIEKPKMESLKILSIRLNKIDDFRTVVFISTELGLNETFTIFHPNDLSFVELENLLNNNLRNMTIKDVKKYVSEFQINPQMWYDKKLEELIRFLKKLVSERFEEGFLKYGFQRIVLHDLIDLGDIRNIIGFVENDRMIQEFLEREFPLEIAEDRRILIGSENGIKNLESFSLFLSNYKILDRKIGRLLLITSKIADYQKIIQLIDYVSNRLTEILTRLAKRRG
;
A
#
# COMPACT_ATOMS: atom_id res chain seq x y z
N MET A 1 39.37 -0.48 29.32
CA MET A 1 38.88 0.64 28.49
C MET A 1 37.38 0.50 28.25
N ILE A 2 36.62 1.43 28.86
CA ILE A 2 35.26 1.91 28.58
C ILE A 2 34.19 0.87 28.15
N LYS A 3 33.42 0.41 29.15
CA LYS A 3 32.12 -0.25 28.97
C LYS A 3 31.17 0.66 28.19
N LYS A 4 30.77 0.27 26.97
CA LYS A 4 29.60 0.81 26.27
C LYS A 4 28.33 0.43 27.06
N ASN A 5 27.94 1.25 28.03
CA ASN A 5 26.64 1.13 28.69
C ASN A 5 25.52 1.31 27.66
N LYS A 6 24.68 0.28 27.47
CA LYS A 6 23.33 0.42 26.90
C LYS A 6 22.62 1.51 27.71
N LYS A 7 22.47 2.71 27.14
CA LYS A 7 21.79 3.85 27.76
C LYS A 7 20.28 3.61 27.76
N ASN A 8 19.77 2.80 28.70
CA ASN A 8 18.34 2.65 28.90
C ASN A 8 17.75 3.94 29.48
N LEU A 9 16.72 4.47 28.83
CA LEU A 9 15.91 5.57 29.36
C LEU A 9 15.20 5.08 30.63
N ASN A 10 15.17 5.90 31.68
CA ASN A 10 14.32 5.61 32.85
C ASN A 10 12.84 5.90 32.53
N GLU A 11 11.92 5.40 33.35
CA GLU A 11 10.47 5.54 33.13
C GLU A 11 10.01 6.99 33.03
N ARG A 12 10.61 7.90 33.81
CA ARG A 12 10.32 9.33 33.73
C ARG A 12 10.72 9.92 32.37
N GLN A 13 11.90 9.59 31.88
CA GLN A 13 12.41 10.03 30.57
C GLN A 13 11.57 9.47 29.43
N LYS A 14 11.15 8.20 29.52
CA LYS A 14 10.21 7.58 28.58
C LYS A 14 8.88 8.33 28.55
N LYS A 15 8.30 8.64 29.72
CA LYS A 15 7.04 9.40 29.83
C LYS A 15 7.17 10.81 29.25
N ILE A 16 8.25 11.53 29.58
CA ILE A 16 8.55 12.86 29.02
C ILE A 16 8.68 12.79 27.49
N LEU A 17 9.43 11.81 26.98
CA LEU A 17 9.64 11.64 25.54
C LEU A 17 8.32 11.34 24.82
N PHE A 18 7.51 10.44 25.36
CA PHE A 18 6.19 10.11 24.81
C PHE A 18 5.26 11.34 24.76
N CYS A 19 5.14 12.09 25.86
CA CYS A 19 4.32 13.29 25.92
C CYS A 19 4.82 14.38 24.96
N LEU A 20 6.14 14.53 24.80
CA LEU A 20 6.73 15.49 23.88
C LEU A 20 6.42 15.15 22.43
N VAL A 21 6.64 13.91 22.02
CA VAL A 21 6.34 13.49 20.64
C VAL A 21 4.85 13.66 20.36
N LYS A 22 3.97 13.25 21.29
CA LYS A 22 2.52 13.43 21.17
C LYS A 22 2.13 14.90 21.00
N GLU A 23 2.69 15.79 21.81
CA GLU A 23 2.40 17.24 21.73
C GLU A 23 2.96 17.86 20.44
N TYR A 24 4.13 17.40 19.99
CA TYR A 24 4.71 17.86 18.73
C TYR A 24 3.88 17.43 17.52
N ILE A 25 3.40 16.19 17.48
CA ILE A 25 2.48 15.70 16.43
C ILE A 25 1.18 16.52 16.43
N LYS A 26 0.67 16.89 17.61
CA LYS A 26 -0.57 17.67 17.72
C LYS A 26 -0.42 19.13 17.28
N THR A 27 0.71 19.76 17.59
CA THR A 27 0.86 21.23 17.47
C THR A 27 1.80 21.67 16.36
N HIS A 28 2.65 20.77 15.86
CA HIS A 28 3.72 21.05 14.91
C HIS A 28 4.71 22.14 15.39
N ARG A 29 4.79 22.39 16.70
CA ARG A 29 5.62 23.45 17.29
C ARG A 29 6.65 22.88 18.26
N PRO A 30 7.86 23.46 18.34
CA PRO A 30 8.85 23.07 19.34
C PRO A 30 8.29 23.10 20.75
N VAL A 31 8.46 22.01 21.49
CA VAL A 31 7.82 21.81 22.80
C VAL A 31 8.76 22.23 23.93
N SER A 32 8.29 23.09 24.82
CA SER A 32 9.05 23.54 26.01
C SER A 32 8.73 22.67 27.24
N SER A 33 9.57 22.74 28.28
CA SER A 33 9.30 22.05 29.55
C SER A 33 8.04 22.58 30.24
N SER A 34 7.78 23.90 30.15
CA SER A 34 6.55 24.50 30.67
C SER A 34 5.32 23.99 29.92
N ARG A 35 5.40 23.90 28.59
CA ARG A 35 4.30 23.36 27.79
C ARG A 35 3.96 21.92 28.18
N LEU A 36 4.99 21.08 28.40
CA LEU A 36 4.77 19.70 28.84
C LEU A 36 4.04 19.61 30.17
N LEU A 37 4.31 20.52 31.12
CA LEU A 37 3.59 20.55 32.40
C LEU A 37 2.11 20.90 32.24
N GLU A 38 1.80 21.82 31.34
CA GLU A 38 0.42 22.23 31.09
C GLU A 38 -0.43 21.12 30.47
N VAL A 39 0.16 20.33 29.56
CA VAL A 39 -0.59 19.35 28.75
C VAL A 39 -0.47 17.92 29.26
N SER A 40 0.28 17.66 30.33
CA SER A 40 0.49 16.31 30.83
C SER A 40 0.50 16.23 32.35
N ASN A 41 0.00 15.10 32.88
CA ASN A 41 0.07 14.77 34.31
C ASN A 41 1.46 14.23 34.70
N ILE A 42 2.51 14.99 34.41
CA ILE A 42 3.88 14.70 34.84
C ILE A 42 4.11 15.41 36.18
N GLY A 43 4.14 14.64 37.28
CA GLY A 43 4.28 15.16 38.65
C GLY A 43 5.70 15.62 39.02
N TYR A 44 6.42 16.30 38.12
CA TYR A 44 7.78 16.80 38.34
C TYR A 44 7.88 18.28 38.01
N SER A 45 8.87 19.00 38.56
CA SER A 45 9.06 20.42 38.27
C SER A 45 9.57 20.70 36.85
N SER A 46 9.35 21.93 36.34
CA SER A 46 9.82 22.35 35.00
C SER A 46 11.34 22.22 34.86
N ALA A 47 12.09 22.51 35.94
CA ALA A 47 13.54 22.34 35.97
C ALA A 47 13.96 20.87 35.79
N THR A 48 13.26 19.94 36.44
CA THR A 48 13.51 18.49 36.31
C THR A 48 13.22 18.03 34.87
N ILE A 49 12.08 18.44 34.30
CA ILE A 49 11.72 18.11 32.91
C ILE A 49 12.76 18.68 31.93
N ARG A 50 13.18 19.94 32.10
CA ARG A 50 14.22 20.56 31.27
C ARG A 50 15.53 19.78 31.31
N ASN A 51 15.94 19.30 32.48
CA ASN A 51 17.15 18.48 32.63
C ASN A 51 17.02 17.13 31.92
N ASP A 52 15.86 16.46 31.99
CA ASP A 52 15.65 15.22 31.26
C ASP A 52 15.52 15.44 29.74
N MET A 53 14.92 16.54 29.29
CA MET A 53 14.92 16.93 27.87
C MET A 53 16.35 17.15 27.34
N ARG A 54 17.24 17.77 28.13
CA ARG A 54 18.68 17.88 27.78
C ARG A 54 19.36 16.51 27.67
N LYS A 55 19.02 15.55 28.55
CA LYS A 55 19.55 14.18 28.45
C LYS A 55 19.01 13.45 27.22
N LEU A 56 17.73 13.61 26.90
CA LEU A 56 17.10 13.03 25.71
C LEU A 56 17.71 13.60 24.42
N ASP A 57 18.04 14.88 24.39
CA ASP A 57 18.79 15.54 23.33
C ASP A 57 20.20 14.94 23.18
N TYR A 58 20.95 14.85 24.28
CA TYR A 58 22.26 14.16 24.31
C TYR A 58 22.20 12.67 23.90
N PHE A 59 21.05 12.02 24.07
CA PHE A 59 20.81 10.64 23.62
C PHE A 59 20.29 10.53 22.18
N GLY A 60 20.13 11.67 21.49
CA GLY A 60 19.71 11.77 20.09
C GLY A 60 18.22 11.57 19.84
N TYR A 61 17.39 11.61 20.88
CA TYR A 61 15.92 11.54 20.74
C TYR A 61 15.31 12.91 20.41
N LEU A 62 15.90 13.97 20.94
CA LEU A 62 15.41 15.33 20.71
C LEU A 62 16.49 16.14 20.01
N LYS A 63 16.08 17.24 19.38
CA LYS A 63 16.99 18.29 18.92
C LYS A 63 16.40 19.66 19.22
N GLN A 64 17.27 20.66 19.32
CA GLN A 64 16.89 22.06 19.47
C GLN A 64 17.08 22.78 18.13
N PRO A 65 16.01 23.28 17.48
CA PRO A 65 16.16 23.96 16.18
C PRO A 65 16.87 25.31 16.31
N HIS A 66 16.59 26.07 17.37
CA HIS A 66 17.23 27.36 17.68
C HIS A 66 17.48 27.50 19.19
N MET A 67 18.48 28.29 19.60
CA MET A 67 18.89 28.41 21.02
C MET A 67 17.78 28.83 22.00
N SER A 68 16.74 29.54 21.53
CA SER A 68 15.58 29.96 22.32
C SER A 68 14.35 29.06 22.15
N ALA A 69 14.34 28.16 21.16
CA ALA A 69 13.20 27.31 20.86
C ALA A 69 13.09 26.11 21.82
N GLY A 70 11.87 25.55 21.91
CA GLY A 70 11.64 24.24 22.53
C GLY A 70 12.42 23.10 21.85
N ARG A 71 12.08 21.86 22.18
CA ARG A 71 12.65 20.67 21.55
C ARG A 71 11.70 20.08 20.51
N ILE A 72 12.27 19.50 19.46
CA ILE A 72 11.55 18.74 18.44
C ILE A 72 12.06 17.29 18.42
N PRO A 73 11.20 16.31 18.11
CA PRO A 73 11.60 14.92 18.04
C PRO A 73 12.50 14.65 16.82
N THR A 74 13.44 13.73 16.96
CA THR A 74 14.16 13.12 15.84
C THR A 74 13.41 11.88 15.35
N ASP A 75 13.84 11.31 14.21
CA ASP A 75 13.30 10.02 13.72
C ASP A 75 13.36 8.93 14.80
N LYS A 76 14.43 8.93 15.61
CA LYS A 76 14.60 8.01 16.75
C LYS A 76 13.52 8.19 17.83
N ALA A 77 13.07 9.42 18.09
CA ALA A 77 11.98 9.67 19.02
C ALA A 77 10.61 9.29 18.44
N LEU A 78 10.40 9.52 17.15
CA LEU A 78 9.20 9.06 16.46
C LEU A 78 9.12 7.53 16.48
N ARG A 79 10.23 6.82 16.25
CA ARG A 79 10.31 5.36 16.39
C ARG A 79 10.01 4.89 17.81
N PHE A 80 10.57 5.55 18.83
CA PHE A 80 10.23 5.26 20.23
C PHE A 80 8.73 5.42 20.49
N TYR A 81 8.14 6.52 20.02
CA TYR A 81 6.72 6.80 20.17
C TYR A 81 5.85 5.76 19.47
N LEU A 82 6.19 5.40 18.23
CA LEU A 82 5.51 4.36 17.46
C LEU A 82 5.50 3.02 18.20
N ASN A 83 6.64 2.57 18.74
CA ASN A 83 6.71 1.31 19.48
C ASN A 83 5.77 1.31 20.69
N ALA A 84 5.69 2.43 21.43
CA ALA A 84 4.77 2.57 22.55
C ALA A 84 3.29 2.56 22.10
N ILE A 85 2.98 3.18 20.96
CA ILE A 85 1.63 3.13 20.36
C ILE A 85 1.27 1.70 19.94
N GLU A 86 2.19 0.93 19.39
CA GLU A 86 1.93 -0.47 19.03
C GLU A 86 1.61 -1.35 20.24
N GLU A 87 2.28 -1.15 21.37
CA GLU A 87 1.96 -1.82 22.64
C GLU A 87 0.54 -1.47 23.14
N ILE A 88 0.15 -0.19 23.03
CA ILE A 88 -1.20 0.29 23.38
C ILE A 88 -2.26 -0.30 22.43
N ILE A 89 -1.98 -0.37 21.13
CA ILE A 89 -2.91 -0.97 20.16
C ILE A 89 -3.09 -2.47 20.43
N LYS A 90 -2.01 -3.20 20.73
CA LYS A 90 -2.07 -4.64 21.04
C LYS A 90 -2.95 -4.89 22.27
N SER A 91 -2.76 -4.14 23.34
CA SER A 91 -3.57 -4.24 24.57
C SER A 91 -5.03 -3.79 24.39
N SER A 92 -5.31 -2.83 23.50
CA SER A 92 -6.69 -2.38 23.22
C SER A 92 -7.47 -3.24 22.22
N LYS A 93 -6.80 -3.99 21.32
CA LYS A 93 -7.49 -4.96 20.45
C LYS A 93 -8.10 -6.13 21.25
N GLU A 94 -7.55 -6.45 22.42
CA GLU A 94 -8.17 -7.37 23.39
C GLU A 94 -9.49 -6.82 23.96
N LEU A 95 -9.75 -5.51 23.81
CA LEU A 95 -10.92 -4.79 24.33
C LEU A 95 -11.94 -4.37 23.23
N GLY A 96 -11.72 -4.74 21.97
CA GLY A 96 -12.78 -4.73 20.94
C GLY A 96 -13.22 -3.37 20.39
N ASN A 97 -12.31 -2.50 19.96
CA ASN A 97 -12.71 -1.30 19.19
C ASN A 97 -12.97 -1.65 17.71
N GLN A 98 -14.21 -1.52 17.27
CA GLN A 98 -14.61 -1.60 15.86
C GLN A 98 -14.58 -0.20 15.25
N ILE A 99 -13.70 -0.01 14.27
CA ILE A 99 -13.86 1.07 13.29
C ILE A 99 -14.93 0.56 12.32
N GLU A 100 -16.16 1.09 12.41
CA GLU A 100 -17.17 0.91 11.38
C GLU A 100 -17.00 2.01 10.34
N LEU A 101 -16.26 1.73 9.28
CA LEU A 101 -16.34 2.53 8.07
C LEU A 101 -17.38 1.89 7.16
N ASP A 102 -18.24 2.72 6.59
CA ASP A 102 -19.34 2.27 5.74
C ASP A 102 -18.79 1.78 4.38
N PHE A 103 -18.30 0.54 4.39
CA PHE A 103 -17.65 -0.12 3.26
C PHE A 103 -18.68 -0.82 2.34
N GLN A 104 -19.98 -0.73 2.64
CA GLN A 104 -21.00 -1.56 2.01
C GLN A 104 -21.50 -1.03 0.65
N GLU A 105 -21.44 0.29 0.40
CA GLU A 105 -22.08 0.89 -0.78
C GLU A 105 -21.29 0.77 -2.10
N TYR A 106 -20.01 0.37 -2.09
CA TYR A 106 -19.13 0.62 -3.24
C TYR A 106 -18.78 -0.58 -4.14
N PHE A 107 -19.21 -1.81 -3.84
CA PHE A 107 -18.56 -2.99 -4.43
C PHE A 107 -19.50 -3.93 -5.19
N GLU A 108 -19.85 -3.50 -6.40
CA GLU A 108 -20.42 -4.34 -7.45
C GLU A 108 -19.37 -5.29 -8.05
N GLY A 109 -18.87 -6.28 -7.30
CA GLY A 109 -18.12 -7.44 -7.82
C GLY A 109 -16.87 -7.20 -8.70
N ASP A 110 -16.43 -5.95 -8.88
CA ASP A 110 -15.30 -5.51 -9.69
C ASP A 110 -14.11 -5.24 -8.78
N PHE A 111 -13.07 -6.06 -8.97
CA PHE A 111 -11.84 -6.01 -8.20
C PHE A 111 -11.16 -4.63 -8.26
N ASN A 112 -11.11 -3.99 -9.43
CA ASN A 112 -10.44 -2.70 -9.58
C ASN A 112 -11.21 -1.60 -8.84
N LYS A 113 -12.54 -1.59 -8.94
CA LYS A 113 -13.39 -0.66 -8.15
C LYS A 113 -13.20 -0.85 -6.65
N ILE A 114 -12.99 -2.10 -6.20
CA ILE A 114 -12.68 -2.41 -4.79
C ILE A 114 -11.41 -1.73 -4.33
N LEU A 115 -10.33 -1.90 -5.08
CA LEU A 115 -9.05 -1.27 -4.75
C LEU A 115 -9.13 0.26 -4.85
N GLU A 116 -9.84 0.80 -5.84
CA GLU A 116 -10.06 2.25 -5.99
C GLU A 116 -10.87 2.87 -4.85
N GLY A 117 -11.86 2.15 -4.31
CA GLY A 117 -12.58 2.58 -3.12
C GLY A 117 -11.66 2.63 -1.89
N ALA A 118 -10.88 1.56 -1.70
CA ALA A 118 -9.94 1.45 -0.58
C ALA A 118 -8.84 2.52 -0.61
N ILE A 119 -8.23 2.77 -1.77
CA ILE A 119 -7.14 3.75 -1.91
C ILE A 119 -7.63 5.18 -1.62
N LYS A 120 -8.85 5.52 -2.07
CA LYS A 120 -9.48 6.81 -1.79
C LYS A 120 -9.78 6.95 -0.30
N LEU A 121 -10.43 5.97 0.30
CA LEU A 121 -10.78 5.99 1.73
C LEU A 121 -9.54 6.15 2.62
N LEU A 122 -8.47 5.40 2.32
CA LEU A 122 -7.22 5.50 3.06
C LEU A 122 -6.61 6.90 2.94
N SER A 123 -6.46 7.40 1.71
CA SER A 123 -5.84 8.70 1.46
C SER A 123 -6.60 9.85 2.12
N LEU A 124 -7.94 9.84 2.03
CA LEU A 124 -8.80 10.83 2.65
C LEU A 124 -8.67 10.82 4.17
N SER A 125 -8.62 9.63 4.77
CA SER A 125 -8.64 9.45 6.23
C SER A 125 -7.26 9.63 6.88
N SER A 126 -6.18 9.37 6.14
CA SER A 126 -4.79 9.47 6.60
C SER A 126 -4.07 10.76 6.19
N ASN A 127 -4.68 11.56 5.31
CA ASN A 127 -4.06 12.73 4.68
C ASN A 127 -2.71 12.40 4.01
N GLY A 128 -2.66 11.28 3.27
CA GLY A 128 -1.43 10.81 2.62
C GLY A 128 -1.65 10.31 1.19
N ILE A 129 -0.54 10.04 0.50
CA ILE A 129 -0.54 9.28 -0.75
C ILE A 129 -0.72 7.82 -0.40
N VAL A 130 -1.57 7.13 -1.14
CA VAL A 130 -1.74 5.69 -1.01
C VAL A 130 -1.45 5.08 -2.37
N ILE A 131 -0.72 3.99 -2.34
CA ILE A 131 -0.32 3.19 -3.49
C ILE A 131 -0.72 1.75 -3.18
N ILE A 132 -1.45 1.12 -4.10
CA ILE A 132 -1.81 -0.30 -4.02
C ILE A 132 -1.19 -1.01 -5.21
N GLU A 133 -0.32 -1.97 -4.94
CA GLU A 133 0.16 -2.92 -5.94
C GLU A 133 -1.00 -3.82 -6.35
N LYS A 134 -1.35 -3.86 -7.63
CA LYS A 134 -2.35 -4.80 -8.14
C LYS A 134 -1.81 -6.23 -8.09
N PRO A 135 -2.68 -7.26 -7.95
CA PRO A 135 -2.22 -8.63 -7.92
C PRO A 135 -1.47 -9.01 -9.18
N LYS A 136 -0.39 -9.79 -9.01
CA LYS A 136 0.31 -10.40 -10.14
C LYS A 136 -0.54 -11.51 -10.73
N MET A 137 -1.43 -11.12 -11.65
CA MET A 137 -2.36 -11.99 -12.34
C MET A 137 -1.65 -13.07 -13.16
N GLU A 138 -0.39 -12.83 -13.55
CA GLU A 138 0.42 -13.75 -14.34
C GLU A 138 0.49 -15.18 -13.78
N SER A 139 0.47 -15.34 -12.45
CA SER A 139 0.54 -16.65 -11.80
C SER A 139 -0.81 -17.35 -11.63
N LEU A 140 -1.92 -16.68 -11.94
CA LEU A 140 -3.26 -17.20 -11.71
C LEU A 140 -3.72 -18.05 -12.88
N LYS A 141 -4.26 -19.22 -12.57
CA LYS A 141 -4.87 -20.09 -13.58
C LYS A 141 -6.20 -19.54 -14.07
N ILE A 142 -6.41 -19.62 -15.37
CA ILE A 142 -7.69 -19.34 -16.02
C ILE A 142 -8.65 -20.51 -15.76
N LEU A 143 -9.80 -20.24 -15.15
CA LEU A 143 -10.86 -21.25 -14.93
C LEU A 143 -11.86 -21.29 -16.08
N SER A 144 -12.25 -20.12 -16.59
CA SER A 144 -13.16 -20.01 -17.73
C SER A 144 -13.02 -18.66 -18.44
N ILE A 145 -13.38 -18.66 -19.71
CA ILE A 145 -13.50 -17.46 -20.54
C ILE A 145 -14.93 -17.40 -21.07
N ARG A 146 -15.60 -16.26 -20.93
CA ARG A 146 -16.94 -16.02 -21.45
C ARG A 146 -16.92 -14.86 -22.42
N LEU A 147 -17.68 -14.98 -23.50
CA LEU A 147 -17.82 -13.96 -24.53
C LEU A 147 -19.26 -13.46 -24.59
N ASN A 148 -19.45 -12.15 -24.43
CA ASN A 148 -20.74 -11.52 -24.64
C ASN A 148 -20.67 -10.60 -25.86
N LYS A 149 -21.57 -10.83 -26.81
CA LYS A 149 -21.71 -9.99 -28.00
C LYS A 149 -22.17 -8.58 -27.61
N ILE A 150 -21.45 -7.56 -28.07
CA ILE A 150 -21.93 -6.17 -28.06
C ILE A 150 -22.61 -5.87 -29.39
N ASP A 151 -21.86 -6.08 -30.47
CA ASP A 151 -22.29 -5.93 -31.86
C ASP A 151 -21.51 -6.91 -32.75
N ASP A 152 -21.59 -6.75 -34.07
CA ASP A 152 -20.93 -7.67 -35.02
C ASP A 152 -19.39 -7.59 -35.02
N PHE A 153 -18.83 -6.51 -34.47
CA PHE A 153 -17.38 -6.25 -34.48
C PHE A 153 -16.78 -6.26 -33.09
N ARG A 154 -17.56 -6.24 -32.02
CA ARG A 154 -17.08 -6.09 -30.64
C ARG A 154 -17.66 -7.13 -29.69
N THR A 155 -16.78 -7.62 -28.82
CA THR A 155 -17.09 -8.65 -27.82
C THR A 155 -16.56 -8.21 -26.47
N VAL A 156 -17.39 -8.34 -25.42
CA VAL A 156 -16.91 -8.32 -24.04
C VAL A 156 -16.35 -9.69 -23.71
N VAL A 157 -15.07 -9.74 -23.38
CA VAL A 157 -14.41 -10.93 -22.84
C VAL A 157 -14.41 -10.84 -21.34
N PHE A 158 -14.86 -11.91 -20.70
CA PHE A 158 -14.84 -12.07 -19.25
C PHE A 158 -13.98 -13.29 -18.89
N ILE A 159 -12.86 -13.06 -18.20
CA ILE A 159 -11.94 -14.12 -17.79
C ILE A 159 -12.10 -14.33 -16.29
N SER A 160 -12.37 -15.57 -15.88
CA SER A 160 -12.40 -15.96 -14.47
C SER A 160 -11.14 -16.73 -14.10
N THR A 161 -10.54 -16.39 -12.96
CA THR A 161 -9.32 -17.05 -12.45
C THR A 161 -9.58 -17.90 -11.21
N GLU A 162 -8.60 -18.71 -10.80
CA GLU A 162 -8.69 -19.60 -9.63
C GLU A 162 -8.86 -18.87 -8.28
N LEU A 163 -8.59 -17.57 -8.22
CA LEU A 163 -8.83 -16.74 -7.03
C LEU A 163 -10.14 -15.92 -7.13
N GLY A 164 -11.00 -16.22 -8.11
CA GLY A 164 -12.24 -15.47 -8.39
C GLY A 164 -11.99 -14.02 -8.82
N LEU A 165 -10.74 -13.67 -9.12
CA LEU A 165 -10.36 -12.41 -9.74
C LEU A 165 -10.77 -12.48 -11.21
N ASN A 166 -11.57 -11.51 -11.64
CA ASN A 166 -12.15 -11.49 -12.97
C ASN A 166 -11.68 -10.26 -13.71
N GLU A 167 -11.32 -10.44 -14.98
CA GLU A 167 -11.00 -9.35 -15.90
C GLU A 167 -12.09 -9.25 -16.95
N THR A 168 -12.50 -8.00 -17.22
CA THR A 168 -13.51 -7.69 -18.24
C THR A 168 -12.96 -6.63 -19.17
N PHE A 169 -12.96 -6.89 -20.47
CA PHE A 169 -12.53 -5.92 -21.46
C PHE A 169 -13.27 -6.12 -22.78
N THR A 170 -13.33 -5.05 -23.56
CA THR A 170 -13.96 -5.04 -24.88
C THR A 170 -12.88 -5.09 -25.94
N ILE A 171 -12.96 -6.07 -26.84
CA ILE A 171 -12.04 -6.19 -27.98
C ILE A 171 -12.81 -6.48 -29.27
N PHE A 172 -12.10 -6.33 -30.39
CA PHE A 172 -12.67 -6.64 -31.69
C PHE A 172 -12.87 -8.14 -31.84
N HIS A 173 -14.05 -8.52 -32.31
CA HIS A 173 -14.43 -9.90 -32.60
C HIS A 173 -13.77 -10.33 -33.92
N PRO A 174 -13.14 -11.52 -33.99
CA PRO A 174 -12.71 -12.13 -35.25
C PRO A 174 -13.87 -12.26 -36.23
N ASN A 175 -13.68 -11.84 -37.48
CA ASN A 175 -14.77 -11.81 -38.47
C ASN A 175 -15.23 -13.23 -38.87
N ASP A 176 -14.30 -14.19 -38.86
CA ASP A 176 -14.52 -15.52 -39.43
C ASP A 176 -14.83 -16.61 -38.37
N LEU A 177 -15.09 -16.20 -37.12
CA LEU A 177 -15.44 -17.10 -36.02
C LEU A 177 -16.77 -16.69 -35.39
N SER A 178 -17.68 -17.63 -35.16
CA SER A 178 -18.83 -17.34 -34.31
C SER A 178 -18.40 -17.16 -32.85
N PHE A 179 -19.22 -16.46 -32.05
CA PHE A 179 -18.97 -16.26 -30.62
C PHE A 179 -18.82 -17.59 -29.86
N VAL A 180 -19.66 -18.58 -30.19
CA VAL A 180 -19.65 -19.90 -29.55
C VAL A 180 -18.39 -20.68 -29.93
N GLU A 181 -17.99 -20.66 -31.21
CA GLU A 181 -16.75 -21.30 -31.65
C GLU A 181 -15.53 -20.68 -30.97
N LEU A 182 -15.46 -19.34 -30.92
CA LEU A 182 -14.36 -18.64 -30.28
C LEU A 182 -14.31 -18.92 -28.77
N GLU A 183 -15.45 -18.90 -28.07
CA GLU A 183 -15.51 -19.22 -26.65
C GLU A 183 -15.01 -20.65 -26.37
N ASN A 184 -15.46 -21.62 -27.17
CA ASN A 184 -15.03 -23.01 -27.05
C ASN A 184 -13.54 -23.18 -27.32
N LEU A 185 -13.00 -22.54 -28.37
CA LEU A 185 -11.58 -22.56 -28.68
C LEU A 185 -10.75 -21.99 -27.53
N LEU A 186 -11.16 -20.86 -26.96
CA LEU A 186 -10.47 -20.23 -25.84
C LEU A 186 -10.48 -21.13 -24.59
N ASN A 187 -11.63 -21.69 -24.21
CA ASN A 187 -11.72 -22.57 -23.05
C ASN A 187 -10.98 -23.89 -23.23
N ASN A 188 -11.00 -24.49 -24.42
CA ASN A 188 -10.31 -25.75 -24.67
C ASN A 188 -8.79 -25.61 -24.62
N ASN A 189 -8.27 -24.46 -25.06
CA ASN A 189 -6.82 -24.25 -25.16
C ASN A 189 -6.21 -23.53 -23.94
N LEU A 190 -6.96 -22.63 -23.28
CA LEU A 190 -6.39 -21.75 -22.24
C LEU A 190 -6.81 -22.13 -20.82
N ARG A 191 -7.79 -23.01 -20.63
CA ARG A 191 -8.23 -23.42 -19.30
C ARG A 191 -7.08 -24.12 -18.56
N ASN A 192 -6.94 -23.80 -17.28
CA ASN A 192 -5.85 -24.22 -16.39
C ASN A 192 -4.45 -23.69 -16.75
N MET A 193 -4.30 -22.93 -17.84
CA MET A 193 -3.06 -22.18 -18.09
C MET A 193 -3.00 -20.96 -17.18
N THR A 194 -1.79 -20.59 -16.77
CA THR A 194 -1.58 -19.29 -16.14
C THR A 194 -1.53 -18.20 -17.21
N ILE A 195 -1.84 -16.96 -16.84
CA ILE A 195 -1.71 -15.83 -17.77
C ILE A 195 -0.27 -15.72 -18.30
N LYS A 196 0.75 -16.03 -17.49
CA LYS A 196 2.15 -16.12 -17.92
C LYS A 196 2.36 -17.12 -19.04
N ASP A 197 1.77 -18.31 -18.92
CA ASP A 197 1.86 -19.35 -19.96
C ASP A 197 1.21 -18.87 -21.26
N VAL A 198 0.07 -18.20 -21.16
CA VAL A 198 -0.60 -17.60 -22.32
C VAL A 198 0.27 -16.50 -22.95
N LYS A 199 0.90 -15.62 -22.14
CA LYS A 199 1.83 -14.59 -22.65
C LYS A 199 2.98 -15.24 -23.43
N LYS A 200 3.59 -16.27 -22.84
CA LYS A 200 4.70 -17.01 -23.44
C LYS A 200 4.27 -17.65 -24.76
N TYR A 201 3.17 -18.41 -24.75
CA TYR A 201 2.61 -19.07 -25.93
C TYR A 201 2.37 -18.09 -27.09
N VAL A 202 1.77 -16.94 -26.78
CA VAL A 202 1.45 -15.91 -27.76
C VAL A 202 2.69 -15.17 -28.28
N SER A 203 3.71 -14.98 -27.45
CA SER A 203 4.97 -14.32 -27.82
C SER A 203 5.88 -15.20 -28.68
N GLU A 204 5.89 -16.50 -28.43
CA GLU A 204 6.69 -17.48 -29.17
C GLU A 204 6.02 -17.87 -30.50
N PHE A 205 4.74 -17.53 -30.67
CA PHE A 205 4.01 -17.78 -31.91
C PHE A 205 4.54 -16.90 -33.05
N GLN A 206 5.30 -17.52 -33.95
CA GLN A 206 5.75 -16.91 -35.21
C GLN A 206 4.80 -17.29 -36.35
N ILE A 207 4.28 -16.29 -37.04
CA ILE A 207 3.53 -16.49 -38.29
C ILE A 207 4.54 -16.96 -39.35
N ASN A 208 4.51 -18.24 -39.71
CA ASN A 208 5.34 -18.77 -40.79
C ASN A 208 4.72 -18.38 -42.14
N PRO A 209 5.36 -17.52 -42.96
CA PRO A 209 4.80 -17.05 -44.22
C PRO A 209 4.58 -18.15 -45.28
N GLN A 210 5.17 -19.33 -45.08
CA GLN A 210 5.14 -20.44 -46.04
C GLN A 210 4.10 -21.54 -45.73
N MET A 211 3.41 -21.47 -44.59
CA MET A 211 2.25 -22.33 -44.33
C MET A 211 1.02 -21.71 -44.99
N TRP A 212 0.14 -22.53 -45.59
CA TRP A 212 -1.22 -22.10 -45.96
C TRP A 212 -1.95 -21.72 -44.66
N TYR A 213 -1.78 -20.48 -44.22
CA TYR A 213 -2.27 -20.05 -42.91
C TYR A 213 -3.79 -19.92 -42.95
N ASP A 214 -4.46 -20.60 -42.02
CA ASP A 214 -5.88 -20.39 -41.77
C ASP A 214 -6.07 -18.96 -41.24
N LYS A 215 -6.80 -18.13 -41.99
CA LYS A 215 -7.13 -16.74 -41.60
C LYS A 215 -7.77 -16.68 -40.19
N LYS A 216 -8.50 -17.73 -39.80
CA LYS A 216 -9.09 -17.86 -38.46
C LYS A 216 -8.03 -17.97 -37.37
N LEU A 217 -6.94 -18.69 -37.63
CA LEU A 217 -5.83 -18.85 -36.69
C LEU A 217 -5.11 -17.51 -36.47
N GLU A 218 -4.88 -16.75 -37.55
CA GLU A 218 -4.25 -15.43 -37.45
C GLU A 218 -5.11 -14.44 -36.63
N GLU A 219 -6.42 -14.41 -36.87
CA GLU A 219 -7.33 -13.57 -36.09
C GLU A 219 -7.39 -14.00 -34.62
N LEU A 220 -7.38 -15.30 -34.33
CA LEU A 220 -7.29 -15.84 -32.97
C LEU A 220 -5.99 -15.40 -32.27
N ILE A 221 -4.84 -15.48 -32.92
CA ILE A 221 -3.57 -15.05 -32.33
C ILE A 221 -3.55 -13.55 -32.10
N ARG A 222 -4.09 -12.77 -33.03
CA ARG A 222 -4.21 -11.31 -32.88
C ARG A 222 -5.11 -10.96 -31.68
N PHE A 223 -6.22 -11.68 -31.54
CA PHE A 223 -7.11 -11.60 -30.38
C PHE A 223 -6.37 -11.94 -29.08
N LEU A 224 -5.61 -13.04 -29.04
CA LEU A 224 -4.82 -13.45 -27.88
C LEU A 224 -3.70 -12.46 -27.53
N LYS A 225 -3.02 -11.90 -28.53
CA LYS A 225 -2.03 -10.82 -28.36
C LYS A 225 -2.65 -9.64 -27.65
N LYS A 226 -3.82 -9.20 -28.12
CA LYS A 226 -4.56 -8.07 -27.53
C LYS A 226 -5.06 -8.37 -26.11
N LEU A 227 -5.60 -9.58 -25.90
CA LEU A 227 -6.05 -10.09 -24.60
C LEU A 227 -4.92 -10.07 -23.56
N VAL A 228 -3.71 -10.47 -23.98
CA VAL A 228 -2.52 -10.49 -23.12
C VAL A 228 -1.94 -9.09 -22.89
N SER A 229 -1.91 -8.24 -23.93
CA SER A 229 -1.22 -6.94 -23.89
C SER A 229 -2.01 -5.84 -23.20
N GLU A 230 -3.35 -5.86 -23.20
CA GLU A 230 -4.14 -4.69 -22.76
C GLU A 230 -4.57 -4.68 -21.29
N ARG A 231 -4.39 -5.76 -20.50
CA ARG A 231 -5.02 -5.83 -19.16
C ARG A 231 -4.28 -6.58 -18.05
N PHE A 232 -3.20 -7.31 -18.37
CA PHE A 232 -2.43 -8.04 -17.35
C PHE A 232 -1.09 -7.37 -17.03
N GLU A 233 -1.04 -6.04 -17.09
CA GLU A 233 0.12 -5.29 -16.63
C GLU A 233 0.15 -5.30 -15.10
N GLU A 234 1.31 -5.72 -14.57
CA GLU A 234 1.71 -5.38 -13.20
C GLU A 234 1.64 -3.86 -13.08
N GLY A 235 0.98 -3.36 -12.04
CA GLY A 235 0.78 -1.92 -11.96
C GLY A 235 0.34 -1.49 -10.58
N PHE A 236 0.50 -0.18 -10.36
CA PHE A 236 0.16 0.46 -9.11
C PHE A 236 -1.06 1.35 -9.30
N LEU A 237 -2.07 1.19 -8.46
CA LEU A 237 -3.06 2.23 -8.25
C LEU A 237 -2.45 3.26 -7.31
N LYS A 238 -2.58 4.54 -7.63
CA LYS A 238 -2.01 5.65 -6.86
C LYS A 238 -3.08 6.71 -6.65
N TYR A 239 -3.18 7.24 -5.44
CA TYR A 239 -4.11 8.32 -5.13
C TYR A 239 -3.61 9.17 -3.97
N GLY A 240 -4.01 10.44 -3.93
CA GLY A 240 -3.74 11.31 -2.77
C GLY A 240 -2.54 12.23 -2.90
N PHE A 241 -1.98 12.41 -4.09
CA PHE A 241 -0.85 13.33 -4.31
C PHE A 241 -1.15 14.75 -3.80
N GLN A 242 -2.37 15.23 -4.03
CA GLN A 242 -2.86 16.52 -3.55
C GLN A 242 -2.80 16.67 -2.02
N ARG A 243 -2.80 15.56 -1.26
CA ARG A 243 -2.72 15.60 0.21
C ARG A 243 -1.36 16.06 0.70
N ILE A 244 -0.30 15.71 -0.03
CA ILE A 244 1.07 16.09 0.30
C ILE A 244 1.36 17.52 -0.15
N VAL A 245 0.85 17.92 -1.32
CA VAL A 245 1.01 19.30 -1.84
C VAL A 245 0.37 20.33 -0.91
N LEU A 246 -0.77 19.99 -0.29
CA LEU A 246 -1.50 20.89 0.61
C LEU A 246 -1.02 20.81 2.08
N HIS A 247 0.05 20.07 2.36
CA HIS A 247 0.50 19.82 3.74
C HIS A 247 1.52 20.87 4.21
N ASP A 248 1.18 21.64 5.25
CA ASP A 248 2.00 22.78 5.74
C ASP A 248 3.46 22.43 6.14
N LEU A 249 3.71 21.18 6.51
CA LEU A 249 5.05 20.71 6.91
C LEU A 249 5.92 20.18 5.76
N ILE A 250 5.39 20.12 4.54
CA ILE A 250 6.10 19.57 3.38
C ILE A 250 6.50 20.73 2.48
N ASP A 251 7.80 20.84 2.18
CA ASP A 251 8.31 21.90 1.32
C ASP A 251 8.34 21.51 -0.17
N LEU A 252 8.65 22.47 -1.05
CA LEU A 252 8.74 22.24 -2.49
C LEU A 252 9.82 21.22 -2.88
N GLY A 253 10.90 21.11 -2.10
CA GLY A 253 11.94 20.11 -2.31
C GLY A 253 11.40 18.72 -2.04
N ASP A 254 10.76 18.52 -0.89
CA ASP A 254 10.09 17.27 -0.52
C ASP A 254 9.03 16.87 -1.56
N ILE A 255 8.23 17.82 -2.06
CA ILE A 255 7.24 17.58 -3.12
C ILE A 255 7.92 17.08 -4.40
N ARG A 256 9.02 17.70 -4.85
CA ARG A 256 9.75 17.24 -6.05
C ARG A 256 10.32 15.84 -5.87
N ASN A 257 10.87 15.53 -4.70
CA ASN A 257 11.45 14.23 -4.41
C ASN A 257 10.37 13.14 -4.39
N ILE A 258 9.22 13.39 -3.76
CA ILE A 258 8.13 12.41 -3.69
C ILE A 258 7.48 12.20 -5.06
N ILE A 259 7.35 13.24 -5.92
CA ILE A 259 6.92 13.05 -7.32
C ILE A 259 7.83 12.07 -8.03
N GLY A 260 9.15 12.26 -7.93
CA GLY A 260 10.13 11.39 -8.59
C GLY A 260 10.01 9.93 -8.17
N PHE A 261 9.70 9.67 -6.90
CA PHE A 261 9.46 8.32 -6.40
C PHE A 261 8.10 7.76 -6.84
N VAL A 262 7.03 8.55 -6.68
CA VAL A 262 5.65 8.09 -6.90
C VAL A 262 5.34 7.88 -8.38
N GLU A 263 5.92 8.66 -9.29
CA GLU A 263 5.71 8.48 -10.74
C GLU A 263 6.48 7.28 -11.32
N ASN A 264 7.50 6.78 -10.61
CA ASN A 264 8.37 5.72 -11.11
C ASN A 264 7.98 4.35 -10.53
N ASP A 265 7.16 3.59 -11.28
CA ASP A 265 6.70 2.25 -10.88
C ASP A 265 7.84 1.27 -10.60
N ARG A 266 8.95 1.37 -11.35
CA ARG A 266 10.13 0.53 -11.11
C ARG A 266 10.76 0.83 -9.75
N MET A 267 10.88 2.10 -9.38
CA MET A 267 11.39 2.48 -8.05
C MET A 267 10.48 2.01 -6.93
N ILE A 268 9.15 2.09 -7.11
CA ILE A 268 8.18 1.58 -6.14
C ILE A 268 8.34 0.05 -6.01
N GLN A 269 8.41 -0.67 -7.12
CA GLN A 269 8.57 -2.12 -7.14
C GLN A 269 9.86 -2.55 -6.42
N GLU A 270 11.01 -1.97 -6.79
CA GLU A 270 12.31 -2.26 -6.18
C GLU A 270 12.30 -1.94 -4.67
N PHE A 271 11.66 -0.84 -4.27
CA PHE A 271 11.49 -0.49 -2.86
C PHE A 271 10.65 -1.50 -2.10
N LEU A 272 9.48 -1.89 -2.64
CA LEU A 272 8.59 -2.84 -1.98
C LEU A 272 9.23 -4.23 -1.89
N GLU A 273 9.94 -4.69 -2.91
CA GLU A 273 10.65 -5.98 -2.88
C GLU A 273 11.78 -5.99 -1.85
N ARG A 274 12.49 -4.86 -1.68
CA ARG A 274 13.55 -4.73 -0.68
C ARG A 274 13.02 -4.63 0.74
N GLU A 275 12.01 -3.79 0.98
CA GLU A 275 11.54 -3.47 2.33
C GLU A 275 10.37 -4.33 2.81
N PHE A 276 9.57 -4.89 1.90
CA PHE A 276 8.37 -5.63 2.27
C PHE A 276 8.05 -6.72 1.24
N PRO A 277 8.94 -7.72 1.08
CA PRO A 277 8.70 -8.85 0.19
C PRO A 277 7.46 -9.63 0.64
N LEU A 278 6.70 -10.18 -0.31
CA LEU A 278 5.43 -10.87 -0.02
C LEU A 278 5.64 -12.12 0.86
N GLU A 279 6.84 -12.69 0.85
CA GLU A 279 7.24 -13.88 1.60
C GLU A 279 7.49 -13.61 3.09
N ILE A 280 7.62 -12.35 3.51
CA ILE A 280 7.85 -12.02 4.93
C ILE A 280 6.64 -12.44 5.78
N ALA A 281 6.84 -12.89 7.01
CA ALA A 281 5.74 -13.28 7.89
C ALA A 281 4.90 -12.07 8.37
N GLU A 282 5.52 -10.90 8.45
CA GLU A 282 4.88 -9.68 8.95
C GLU A 282 3.74 -9.21 8.02
N ASP A 283 2.64 -8.77 8.62
CA ASP A 283 1.48 -8.23 7.89
C ASP A 283 1.50 -6.71 7.74
N ARG A 284 2.37 -6.04 8.50
CA ARG A 284 2.59 -4.59 8.43
C ARG A 284 4.03 -4.23 8.78
N ARG A 285 4.59 -3.26 8.07
CA ARG A 285 5.87 -2.61 8.39
C ARG A 285 5.71 -1.09 8.30
N ILE A 286 6.39 -0.35 9.17
CA ILE A 286 6.36 1.12 9.16
C ILE A 286 7.79 1.61 9.13
N LEU A 287 8.11 2.58 8.27
CA LEU A 287 9.43 3.20 8.13
C LEU A 287 9.28 4.71 8.37
N ILE A 288 10.14 5.29 9.18
CA ILE A 288 10.08 6.69 9.59
C ILE A 288 11.32 7.42 9.12
N GLY A 289 11.12 8.44 8.29
CA GLY A 289 12.19 9.31 7.82
C GLY A 289 13.34 8.53 7.23
N SER A 290 14.53 8.69 7.80
CA SER A 290 15.75 8.04 7.34
C SER A 290 15.71 6.50 7.29
N GLU A 291 14.78 5.85 7.99
CA GLU A 291 14.60 4.39 7.95
C GLU A 291 14.08 3.88 6.61
N ASN A 292 13.48 4.73 5.77
CA ASN A 292 12.95 4.30 4.48
C ASN A 292 14.04 3.99 3.44
N GLY A 293 15.28 4.47 3.65
CA GLY A 293 16.41 4.23 2.77
C GLY A 293 16.26 4.80 1.36
N ILE A 294 15.29 5.70 1.13
CA ILE A 294 15.11 6.43 -0.13
C ILE A 294 15.70 7.83 0.07
N LYS A 295 16.67 8.17 -0.77
CA LYS A 295 17.36 9.46 -0.72
C LYS A 295 16.36 10.61 -0.85
N ASN A 296 16.47 11.61 0.02
CA ASN A 296 15.64 12.82 0.03
C ASN A 296 14.15 12.58 0.34
N LEU A 297 13.78 11.46 0.98
CA LEU A 297 12.42 11.22 1.52
C LEU A 297 12.39 11.14 3.04
N GLU A 298 13.36 11.75 3.73
CA GLU A 298 13.46 11.71 5.20
C GLU A 298 12.35 12.51 5.90
N SER A 299 11.58 13.33 5.18
CA SER A 299 10.40 14.04 5.68
C SER A 299 9.15 13.15 5.79
N PHE A 300 9.19 11.92 5.28
CA PHE A 300 8.01 11.06 5.17
C PHE A 300 8.07 9.83 6.09
N SER A 301 6.89 9.34 6.46
CA SER A 301 6.68 7.99 7.01
C SER A 301 5.94 7.13 6.00
N LEU A 302 6.41 5.89 5.85
CA LEU A 302 5.86 4.92 4.91
C LEU A 302 5.26 3.76 5.71
N PHE A 303 3.99 3.49 5.49
CA PHE A 303 3.23 2.42 6.12
C PHE A 303 2.92 1.37 5.06
N LEU A 304 3.42 0.16 5.30
CA LEU A 304 3.36 -0.98 4.40
C LEU A 304 2.43 -2.02 5.01
N SER A 305 1.51 -2.56 4.23
CA SER A 305 0.65 -3.67 4.65
C SER A 305 0.33 -4.59 3.49
N ASN A 306 0.07 -5.86 3.77
CA ASN A 306 -0.35 -6.83 2.75
C ASN A 306 -1.88 -6.95 2.73
N TYR A 307 -2.45 -7.15 1.55
CA TYR A 307 -3.83 -7.63 1.42
C TYR A 307 -3.82 -9.03 0.79
N LYS A 308 -4.81 -9.84 1.18
CA LYS A 308 -4.82 -11.28 0.91
C LYS A 308 -6.10 -11.71 0.20
N ILE A 309 -6.05 -12.86 -0.47
CA ILE A 309 -7.23 -13.68 -0.76
C ILE A 309 -7.02 -15.00 -0.05
N LEU A 310 -7.98 -15.39 0.78
CA LEU A 310 -7.79 -16.47 1.76
C LEU A 310 -6.53 -16.14 2.59
N ASP A 311 -5.56 -17.05 2.65
CA ASP A 311 -4.28 -16.84 3.34
C ASP A 311 -3.15 -16.42 2.40
N ARG A 312 -3.41 -16.29 1.09
CA ARG A 312 -2.41 -15.92 0.09
C ARG A 312 -2.30 -14.40 0.00
N LYS A 313 -1.11 -13.85 0.29
CA LYS A 313 -0.78 -12.45 0.01
C LYS A 313 -0.77 -12.23 -1.51
N ILE A 314 -1.59 -11.30 -1.97
CA ILE A 314 -1.78 -11.04 -3.40
C ILE A 314 -1.24 -9.68 -3.84
N GLY A 315 -1.02 -8.76 -2.91
CA GLY A 315 -0.39 -7.48 -3.19
C GLY A 315 -0.13 -6.67 -1.93
N ARG A 316 0.57 -5.56 -2.13
CA ARG A 316 1.01 -4.64 -1.07
C ARG A 316 0.29 -3.30 -1.14
N LEU A 317 0.12 -2.70 0.01
CA LEU A 317 -0.36 -1.35 0.21
C LEU A 317 0.77 -0.51 0.81
N LEU A 318 1.04 0.64 0.20
CA LEU A 318 2.00 1.62 0.66
C LEU A 318 1.28 2.95 0.87
N LEU A 319 1.24 3.42 2.11
CA LEU A 319 0.75 4.74 2.48
C LEU A 319 1.94 5.63 2.87
N ILE A 320 2.03 6.79 2.24
CA ILE A 320 3.09 7.78 2.43
C ILE A 320 2.46 9.06 2.98
N THR A 321 2.96 9.52 4.12
CA THR A 321 2.51 10.77 4.78
C THR A 321 3.72 11.51 5.36
N SER A 322 3.54 12.75 5.83
CA SER A 322 4.54 13.41 6.65
C SER A 322 4.93 12.50 7.83
N LYS A 323 6.20 12.49 8.21
CA LYS A 323 6.62 11.78 9.44
C LYS A 323 6.03 12.37 10.72
N ILE A 324 5.43 13.55 10.63
CA ILE A 324 4.66 14.14 11.72
C ILE A 324 3.19 13.84 11.44
N ALA A 325 2.75 12.67 11.87
CA ALA A 325 1.40 12.17 11.62
C ALA A 325 0.83 11.43 12.84
N ASP A 326 -0.50 11.27 12.85
CA ASP A 326 -1.18 10.45 13.85
C ASP A 326 -0.97 8.96 13.56
N TYR A 327 0.17 8.42 14.01
CA TYR A 327 0.54 7.02 13.83
C TYR A 327 -0.54 6.06 14.33
N GLN A 328 -1.18 6.36 15.46
CA GLN A 328 -2.21 5.48 16.03
C GLN A 328 -3.39 5.36 15.07
N LYS A 329 -3.92 6.50 14.61
CA LYS A 329 -5.04 6.54 13.66
C LYS A 329 -4.67 5.82 12.35
N ILE A 330 -3.50 6.09 11.79
CA ILE A 330 -3.07 5.51 10.52
C ILE A 330 -2.89 3.99 10.63
N ILE A 331 -2.32 3.49 11.73
CA ILE A 331 -2.17 2.05 11.97
C ILE A 331 -3.51 1.34 12.04
N GLN A 332 -4.46 1.90 12.80
CA GLN A 332 -5.79 1.30 12.91
C GLN A 332 -6.52 1.30 11.57
N LEU A 333 -6.39 2.39 10.82
CA LEU A 333 -6.99 2.55 9.50
C LEU A 333 -6.40 1.57 8.46
N ILE A 334 -5.07 1.44 8.38
CA ILE A 334 -4.44 0.51 7.42
C ILE A 334 -4.77 -0.95 7.76
N ASP A 335 -4.75 -1.31 9.05
CA ASP A 335 -5.15 -2.64 9.50
C ASP A 335 -6.60 -2.95 9.12
N TYR A 336 -7.50 -1.99 9.36
CA TYR A 336 -8.92 -2.13 9.03
C TYR A 336 -9.11 -2.35 7.53
N VAL A 337 -8.50 -1.51 6.68
CA VAL A 337 -8.68 -1.61 5.22
C VAL A 337 -8.03 -2.86 4.65
N SER A 338 -6.82 -3.23 5.08
CA SER A 338 -6.17 -4.47 4.63
C SER A 338 -6.99 -5.71 4.98
N ASN A 339 -7.56 -5.76 6.20
CA ASN A 339 -8.44 -6.84 6.62
C ASN A 339 -9.76 -6.84 5.83
N ARG A 340 -10.34 -5.66 5.60
CA ARG A 340 -11.61 -5.55 4.87
C ARG A 340 -11.47 -5.91 3.40
N LEU A 341 -10.39 -5.48 2.75
CA LEU A 341 -10.00 -5.95 1.42
C LEU A 341 -9.88 -7.47 1.44
N THR A 342 -9.15 -8.03 2.39
CA THR A 342 -8.98 -9.49 2.50
C THR A 342 -10.32 -10.23 2.62
N GLU A 343 -11.23 -9.74 3.46
CA GLU A 343 -12.56 -10.33 3.65
C GLU A 343 -13.40 -10.27 2.37
N ILE A 344 -13.49 -9.10 1.72
CA ILE A 344 -14.29 -8.89 0.51
C ILE A 344 -13.75 -9.77 -0.62
N LEU A 345 -12.44 -9.73 -0.84
CA LEU A 345 -11.80 -10.48 -1.92
C LEU A 345 -11.89 -11.99 -1.70
N THR A 346 -11.77 -12.45 -0.46
CA THR A 346 -11.99 -13.86 -0.10
C THR A 346 -13.43 -14.29 -0.33
N ARG A 347 -14.42 -13.44 -0.02
CA ARG A 347 -15.84 -13.73 -0.29
C ARG A 347 -16.13 -13.82 -1.79
N LEU A 348 -15.54 -12.94 -2.59
CA LEU A 348 -15.67 -12.98 -4.05
C LEU A 348 -15.06 -14.26 -4.63
N ALA A 349 -13.91 -14.68 -4.12
CA ALA A 349 -13.29 -15.95 -4.48
C ALA A 349 -14.19 -17.16 -4.16
N LYS A 350 -14.76 -17.21 -2.94
CA LYS A 350 -15.59 -18.34 -2.48
C LYS A 350 -16.99 -18.43 -3.08
N ARG A 351 -17.61 -17.32 -3.50
CA ARG A 351 -18.97 -17.34 -4.09
C ARG A 351 -19.02 -17.87 -5.53
N ARG A 352 -17.86 -18.04 -6.17
CA ARG A 352 -17.75 -18.29 -7.62
C ARG A 352 -16.92 -19.54 -7.98
N GLY A 353 -16.30 -20.18 -7.00
CA GLY A 353 -15.80 -21.56 -7.09
C GLY A 353 -16.83 -22.50 -6.49
#